data_AF-R8BAL9-F1
#
_entry.id   AF-R8BAL9-F1
#
_cell.length_a   1.000
_cell.length_b   1.000
_cell.length_c   1.000
_cell.angle_alpha   90.00
_cell.angle_beta   90.00
_cell.angle_gamma   90.00
#
_symmetry.space_group_name_H-M   'P 1'
#
loop_
_entity.id
_entity.type
_entity.pdbx_description
1 polymer ?
#
loop_
_entity_poly.entity_id
_entity_poly.type
_entity_poly.pdbx_seq_one_letter_code
_entity_poly.pdbx_strand_id
1 'polypeptide(L)'
;MKRMLESVIDRVKLSPEPCTVILVGGGVILCPPELKGVDKILIPEHAGVANAIGAAMAKIYGSAELMADVADAKDSLTKAMARAVEVVVRKGGDPSSVTVLNEEVNWVPYADGQRSIKVEIACPANHGKVYQEMLSSVNQKTEEAEADEETYDETKRHEAPTENEELVAMGAATVDIETYRPEVNSQGEWIISETDIKFIEIGCYLLGCGGGGSPYGSFLVLRHMLREGELIRVVRCEDLSEDDVCPSVCAVGTPAVGLERPGGALVLHAMQAMEKEVNAKFTKIVATEIGGANGLGTLIWGAKRHYNIPIVDGDLMGRAYPNFEMVSKYVHAKSVNELLPVTLCDGMGKTAVIPANQVDQLSAGKEIRKVCAEMGFACGAAGSPLSGTNMQDVGIPNSFSLAWRLGRVVAKAQRAASIATVTDALIEESGGSKSARRIFQGKIRGVASKITATAHSLGEVTIERLSDDEMETDADKVEAWSEVVVPFMNENLAVIAKNSKGEETILATVPDLIFLLDTSTGEAIGTQEYRYGLKVTVMIMAPHPVWTSKRGLEITGPKAFGLPYEYNSSLEYTKPESVIDEFKPTEGCH
;
A
#
# COMPACT_ATOMS: atom_id res chain seq x y z
N MET A 1 -5.83 -8.55 -34.27
CA MET A 1 -6.10 -7.10 -34.29
C MET A 1 -7.40 -6.72 -33.60
N LYS A 2 -8.59 -7.18 -34.03
CA LYS A 2 -9.87 -6.93 -33.32
C LYS A 2 -9.77 -7.18 -31.81
N ARG A 3 -9.37 -8.40 -31.45
CA ARG A 3 -9.16 -8.81 -30.06
C ARG A 3 -8.12 -7.99 -29.30
N MET A 4 -7.01 -7.62 -29.97
CA MET A 4 -5.98 -6.76 -29.40
C MET A 4 -6.53 -5.38 -29.04
N LEU A 5 -7.31 -4.78 -29.94
CA LEU A 5 -7.97 -3.49 -29.69
C LEU A 5 -9.01 -3.62 -28.58
N GLU A 6 -9.84 -4.67 -28.59
CA GLU A 6 -10.82 -4.94 -27.53
C GLU A 6 -10.15 -5.07 -26.16
N SER A 7 -9.02 -5.79 -26.07
CA SER A 7 -8.25 -5.94 -24.82
C SER A 7 -7.63 -4.62 -24.35
N VAL A 8 -7.05 -3.82 -25.26
CA VAL A 8 -6.51 -2.50 -24.90
C VAL A 8 -7.61 -1.55 -24.45
N ILE A 9 -8.74 -1.53 -25.15
CA ILE A 9 -9.89 -0.72 -24.78
C ILE A 9 -10.39 -1.12 -23.40
N ASP A 10 -10.51 -2.43 -23.15
CA ASP A 10 -10.96 -2.93 -21.86
C ASP A 10 -9.99 -2.63 -20.70
N ARG A 11 -8.68 -2.61 -20.96
CA ARG A 11 -7.64 -2.17 -20.01
C ARG A 11 -7.73 -0.67 -19.64
N VAL A 12 -8.19 0.18 -20.55
CA VAL A 12 -8.17 1.65 -20.39
C VAL A 12 -9.51 2.20 -19.88
N LYS A 13 -10.60 1.43 -19.99
CA LYS A 13 -11.91 1.84 -19.48
C LYS A 13 -11.85 2.13 -17.99
N LEU A 14 -12.63 3.13 -17.60
CA LEU A 14 -12.81 3.53 -16.19
C LEU A 14 -14.08 2.93 -15.57
N SER A 15 -14.90 2.25 -16.36
CA SER A 15 -16.16 1.63 -15.92
C SER A 15 -16.54 0.44 -16.82
N PRO A 16 -17.45 -0.44 -16.37
CA PRO A 16 -17.92 -1.58 -17.16
C PRO A 16 -18.86 -1.19 -18.32
N GLU A 17 -19.24 0.08 -18.44
CA GLU A 17 -20.17 0.54 -19.47
C GLU A 17 -19.48 0.59 -20.85
N PRO A 18 -20.22 0.34 -21.96
CA PRO A 18 -19.68 0.53 -23.30
C PRO A 18 -19.17 1.96 -23.52
N CYS A 19 -17.93 2.11 -23.99
CA CYS A 19 -17.33 3.44 -24.17
C CYS A 19 -17.43 3.92 -25.62
N THR A 20 -17.25 5.22 -25.85
CA THR A 20 -17.00 5.76 -27.19
C THR A 20 -15.51 5.71 -27.49
N VAL A 21 -15.12 5.16 -28.64
CA VAL A 21 -13.72 5.10 -29.09
C VAL A 21 -13.50 6.08 -30.23
N ILE A 22 -12.50 6.94 -30.10
CA ILE A 22 -12.06 7.85 -31.16
C ILE A 22 -10.79 7.25 -31.79
N LEU A 23 -10.87 6.91 -33.07
CA LEU A 23 -9.74 6.32 -33.80
C LEU A 23 -9.02 7.39 -34.62
N VAL A 24 -7.70 7.47 -34.43
CA VAL A 24 -6.82 8.44 -35.09
C VAL A 24 -5.54 7.78 -35.62
N GLY A 25 -4.84 8.49 -36.52
CA GLY A 25 -3.62 8.03 -37.18
C GLY A 25 -3.86 7.33 -38.52
N GLY A 26 -2.77 6.95 -39.19
CA GLY A 26 -2.84 6.27 -40.50
C GLY A 26 -3.35 4.82 -40.42
N GLY A 27 -3.26 4.19 -39.25
CA GLY A 27 -3.66 2.80 -39.03
C GLY A 27 -5.17 2.58 -38.85
N VAL A 28 -5.99 3.63 -38.86
CA VAL A 28 -7.45 3.54 -38.61
C VAL A 28 -8.15 2.62 -39.60
N ILE A 29 -7.66 2.53 -40.83
CA ILE A 29 -8.21 1.65 -41.88
C ILE A 29 -8.17 0.16 -41.48
N LEU A 30 -7.31 -0.20 -40.54
CA LEU A 30 -7.16 -1.57 -40.06
C LEU A 30 -8.18 -1.89 -38.96
N CYS A 31 -8.88 -0.90 -38.37
CA CYS A 31 -9.82 -1.15 -37.29
C CYS A 31 -11.12 -1.83 -37.80
N PRO A 32 -11.59 -2.90 -37.13
CA PRO A 32 -12.90 -3.48 -37.41
C PRO A 32 -14.05 -2.47 -37.19
N PRO A 33 -15.20 -2.67 -37.85
CA PRO A 33 -16.36 -1.77 -37.73
C PRO A 33 -17.07 -1.85 -36.37
N GLU A 34 -16.89 -2.95 -35.62
CA GLU A 34 -17.50 -3.19 -34.32
C GLU A 34 -16.49 -3.82 -33.36
N LEU A 35 -16.49 -3.35 -32.12
CA LEU A 35 -15.62 -3.80 -31.03
C LEU A 35 -16.47 -4.07 -29.78
N LYS A 36 -16.19 -5.18 -29.08
CA LYS A 36 -16.88 -5.54 -27.84
C LYS A 36 -16.68 -4.46 -26.77
N GLY A 37 -17.79 -4.06 -26.13
CA GLY A 37 -17.78 -3.04 -25.09
C GLY A 37 -17.50 -1.63 -25.62
N VAL A 38 -17.70 -1.38 -26.91
CA VAL A 38 -17.66 -0.05 -27.52
C VAL A 38 -19.06 0.26 -28.03
N ASP A 39 -19.66 1.36 -27.57
CA ASP A 39 -20.97 1.82 -28.06
C ASP A 39 -20.84 2.46 -29.44
N LYS A 40 -19.79 3.27 -29.61
CA LYS A 40 -19.60 4.08 -30.81
C LYS A 40 -18.14 4.19 -31.19
N ILE A 41 -17.84 3.96 -32.47
CA ILE A 41 -16.53 4.26 -33.07
C ILE A 41 -16.64 5.56 -33.87
N LEU A 42 -15.79 6.53 -33.53
CA LEU A 42 -15.71 7.82 -34.21
C LEU A 42 -14.38 7.92 -34.94
N ILE A 43 -14.45 8.18 -36.26
CA ILE A 43 -13.28 8.48 -37.09
C ILE A 43 -13.42 9.92 -37.56
N PRO A 44 -12.65 10.87 -36.99
CA PRO A 44 -12.66 12.26 -37.43
C PRO A 44 -12.17 12.40 -38.88
N GLU A 45 -12.66 13.40 -39.60
CA GLU A 45 -12.29 13.68 -41.00
C GLU A 45 -10.76 13.79 -41.19
N HIS A 46 -10.07 14.35 -40.20
CA HIS A 46 -8.62 14.54 -40.20
C HIS A 46 -7.87 13.56 -39.28
N ALA A 47 -8.41 12.35 -39.07
CA ALA A 47 -7.83 11.32 -38.23
C ALA A 47 -6.33 11.08 -38.50
N GLY A 48 -5.91 11.07 -39.77
CA GLY A 48 -4.52 10.82 -40.17
C GLY A 48 -3.48 11.84 -39.66
N VAL A 49 -3.92 13.03 -39.25
CA VAL A 49 -3.07 14.11 -38.72
C VAL A 49 -3.49 14.56 -37.32
N ALA A 50 -4.29 13.75 -36.61
CA ALA A 50 -4.86 14.15 -35.31
C ALA A 50 -3.81 14.55 -34.27
N ASN A 51 -2.64 13.91 -34.25
CA ASN A 51 -1.55 14.27 -33.33
C ASN A 51 -1.03 15.68 -33.60
N ALA A 52 -0.89 16.08 -34.86
CA ALA A 52 -0.46 17.43 -35.25
C ALA A 52 -1.53 18.47 -34.90
N ILE A 53 -2.80 18.13 -35.10
CA ILE A 53 -3.93 18.97 -34.67
C ILE A 53 -3.94 19.12 -33.14
N GLY A 54 -3.75 18.04 -32.39
CA GLY A 54 -3.68 18.07 -30.93
C GLY A 54 -2.54 18.94 -30.40
N ALA A 55 -1.36 18.84 -31.01
CA ALA A 55 -0.23 19.71 -30.70
C ALA A 55 -0.53 21.19 -31.02
N ALA A 56 -1.18 21.48 -32.15
CA ALA A 56 -1.51 22.84 -32.55
C ALA A 56 -2.66 23.47 -31.73
N MET A 57 -3.55 22.63 -31.20
CA MET A 57 -4.71 23.05 -30.38
C MET A 57 -4.45 23.00 -28.87
N ALA A 58 -3.21 22.73 -28.45
CA ALA A 58 -2.86 22.61 -27.05
C ALA A 58 -3.22 23.89 -26.28
N LYS A 59 -4.02 23.72 -25.22
CA LYS A 59 -4.39 24.80 -24.30
C LYS A 59 -3.37 24.91 -23.16
N ILE A 60 -3.27 26.08 -22.56
CA ILE A 60 -2.46 26.30 -21.37
C ILE A 60 -3.21 25.77 -20.15
N TYR A 61 -2.60 24.80 -19.46
CA TYR A 61 -3.16 24.17 -18.26
C TYR A 61 -2.71 24.87 -16.97
N GLY A 62 -3.62 24.92 -16.00
CA GLY A 62 -3.29 25.29 -14.64
C GLY A 62 -4.32 24.79 -13.65
N SER A 63 -3.87 24.68 -12.41
CA SER A 63 -4.64 24.11 -11.33
C SER A 63 -4.37 24.86 -10.04
N ALA A 64 -5.33 24.79 -9.14
CA ALA A 64 -5.18 25.25 -7.78
C ALA A 64 -5.94 24.32 -6.84
N GLU A 65 -5.40 24.14 -5.65
CA GLU A 65 -6.00 23.35 -4.58
C GLU A 65 -6.06 24.20 -3.31
N LEU A 66 -7.19 24.14 -2.60
CA LEU A 66 -7.45 24.89 -1.37
C LEU A 66 -8.15 24.01 -0.33
N MET A 67 -7.83 24.21 0.94
CA MET A 67 -8.59 23.66 2.06
C MET A 67 -9.70 24.63 2.48
N ALA A 68 -10.90 24.11 2.75
CA ALA A 68 -12.09 24.90 3.05
C ALA A 68 -12.94 24.27 4.14
N ASP A 69 -13.50 25.09 5.04
CA ASP A 69 -14.50 24.62 6.00
C ASP A 69 -15.84 24.28 5.29
N VAL A 70 -16.59 23.31 5.81
CA VAL A 70 -17.84 22.79 5.24
C VAL A 70 -18.89 23.88 5.02
N ALA A 71 -18.90 24.92 5.85
CA ALA A 71 -19.81 26.05 5.74
C ALA A 71 -19.52 26.96 4.52
N ASP A 72 -18.27 26.99 4.03
CA ASP A 72 -17.76 27.97 3.06
C ASP A 72 -17.41 27.36 1.70
N ALA A 73 -17.89 26.15 1.40
CA ALA A 73 -17.49 25.40 0.20
C ALA A 73 -17.71 26.16 -1.12
N LYS A 74 -18.77 26.97 -1.24
CA LYS A 74 -19.04 27.77 -2.45
C LYS A 74 -18.07 28.95 -2.62
N ASP A 75 -17.76 29.66 -1.54
CA ASP A 75 -16.82 30.78 -1.57
C ASP A 75 -15.39 30.28 -1.85
N SER A 76 -15.04 29.15 -1.25
CA SER A 76 -13.73 28.52 -1.42
C SER A 76 -13.51 27.94 -2.82
N LEU A 77 -14.55 27.37 -3.45
CA LEU A 77 -14.48 26.99 -4.86
C LEU A 77 -14.20 28.19 -5.76
N THR A 78 -14.83 29.33 -5.49
CA THR A 78 -14.61 30.57 -6.24
C THR A 78 -13.16 31.05 -6.11
N LYS A 79 -12.58 30.96 -4.90
CA LYS A 79 -11.16 31.27 -4.65
C LYS A 79 -10.21 30.31 -5.38
N ALA A 80 -10.51 29.00 -5.36
CA ALA A 80 -9.70 27.99 -6.05
C ALA A 80 -9.70 28.26 -7.57
N MET A 81 -10.88 28.55 -8.12
CA MET A 81 -11.04 28.93 -9.53
C MET A 81 -10.23 30.18 -9.88
N ALA A 82 -10.30 31.24 -9.08
CA ALA A 82 -9.53 32.47 -9.31
C ALA A 82 -8.01 32.22 -9.30
N ARG A 83 -7.53 31.37 -8.38
CA ARG A 83 -6.12 31.01 -8.28
C ARG A 83 -5.65 30.13 -9.44
N ALA A 84 -6.49 29.20 -9.90
CA ALA A 84 -6.20 28.40 -11.09
C ALA A 84 -6.08 29.30 -12.34
N VAL A 85 -6.97 30.29 -12.48
CA VAL A 85 -6.92 31.31 -13.54
C VAL A 85 -5.61 32.10 -13.48
N GLU A 86 -5.18 32.54 -12.29
CA GLU A 86 -3.92 33.26 -12.14
C GLU A 86 -2.71 32.43 -12.59
N VAL A 87 -2.67 31.13 -12.22
CA VAL A 87 -1.61 30.21 -12.65
C VAL A 87 -1.57 30.07 -14.16
N VAL A 88 -2.73 29.93 -14.81
CA VAL A 88 -2.83 29.81 -16.26
C VAL A 88 -2.41 31.08 -16.99
N VAL A 89 -2.86 32.25 -16.51
CA VAL A 89 -2.50 33.55 -17.11
C VAL A 89 -0.99 33.80 -16.99
N ARG A 90 -0.39 33.42 -15.85
CA ARG A 90 1.06 33.51 -15.65
C ARG A 90 1.83 32.65 -16.66
N LYS A 91 1.31 31.49 -17.03
CA LYS A 91 1.85 30.60 -18.06
C LYS A 91 1.56 31.08 -19.50
N GLY A 92 0.99 32.27 -19.68
CA GLY A 92 0.70 32.84 -20.99
C GLY A 92 -0.67 32.46 -21.55
N GLY A 93 -1.59 31.97 -20.72
CA GLY A 93 -2.98 31.72 -21.10
C GLY A 93 -3.82 33.00 -21.20
N ASP A 94 -4.81 32.99 -22.09
CA ASP A 94 -5.82 34.04 -22.22
C ASP A 94 -7.03 33.74 -21.29
N PRO A 95 -7.31 34.58 -20.27
CA PRO A 95 -8.42 34.35 -19.35
C PRO A 95 -9.79 34.63 -19.95
N SER A 96 -9.89 35.14 -21.18
CA SER A 96 -11.17 35.43 -21.84
C SER A 96 -12.00 34.17 -22.14
N SER A 97 -11.34 33.01 -22.24
CA SER A 97 -11.97 31.72 -22.57
C SER A 97 -11.42 30.59 -21.70
N VAL A 98 -11.86 30.53 -20.45
CA VAL A 98 -11.47 29.48 -19.50
C VAL A 98 -12.41 28.29 -19.63
N THR A 99 -11.84 27.10 -19.81
CA THR A 99 -12.54 25.81 -19.73
C THR A 99 -12.18 25.16 -18.41
N VAL A 100 -13.17 24.84 -17.57
CA VAL A 100 -12.95 24.01 -16.39
C VAL A 100 -12.85 22.55 -16.81
N LEU A 101 -11.74 21.91 -16.48
CA LEU A 101 -11.46 20.51 -16.81
C LEU A 101 -11.95 19.57 -15.70
N ASN A 102 -11.74 19.95 -14.45
CA ASN A 102 -12.06 19.14 -13.30
C ASN A 102 -12.35 20.03 -12.08
N GLU A 103 -13.34 19.63 -11.29
CA GLU A 103 -13.67 20.22 -9.98
C GLU A 103 -13.88 19.07 -9.00
N GLU A 104 -12.94 18.91 -8.08
CA GLU A 104 -13.02 17.88 -7.04
C GLU A 104 -13.21 18.54 -5.68
N VAL A 105 -14.17 18.03 -4.93
CA VAL A 105 -14.42 18.42 -3.54
C VAL A 105 -14.39 17.16 -2.68
N ASN A 106 -13.23 16.92 -2.07
CA ASN A 106 -12.97 15.72 -1.29
C ASN A 106 -13.04 16.06 0.21
N TRP A 107 -13.64 15.16 0.99
CA TRP A 107 -13.58 15.25 2.44
C TRP A 107 -12.16 14.98 2.94
N VAL A 108 -11.69 15.79 3.90
CA VAL A 108 -10.38 15.58 4.54
C VAL A 108 -10.62 14.82 5.84
N PRO A 109 -10.25 13.52 5.95
CA PRO A 109 -10.67 12.69 7.08
C PRO A 109 -10.15 13.15 8.45
N TYR A 110 -9.06 13.92 8.49
CA TYR A 110 -8.34 14.34 9.71
C TYR A 110 -8.48 15.81 10.05
N ALA A 111 -9.19 16.59 9.22
CA ALA A 111 -9.46 17.98 9.49
C ALA A 111 -10.97 18.14 9.73
N ASP A 112 -11.33 18.32 11.01
CA ASP A 112 -12.73 18.39 11.42
C ASP A 112 -13.45 19.52 10.68
N GLY A 113 -14.51 19.16 9.96
CA GLY A 113 -15.28 20.11 9.17
C GLY A 113 -14.55 20.69 7.94
N GLN A 114 -13.47 20.08 7.42
CA GLN A 114 -12.76 20.59 6.23
C GLN A 114 -12.89 19.69 4.98
N ARG A 115 -12.74 20.32 3.81
CA ARG A 115 -12.73 19.72 2.49
C ARG A 115 -11.56 20.26 1.68
N SER A 116 -10.91 19.40 0.90
CA SER A 116 -10.00 19.84 -0.16
C SER A 116 -10.81 20.13 -1.42
N ILE A 117 -10.57 21.29 -2.01
CA ILE A 117 -11.18 21.72 -3.27
C ILE A 117 -10.05 21.89 -4.29
N LYS A 118 -10.03 21.02 -5.30
CA LYS A 118 -9.09 21.09 -6.42
C LYS A 118 -9.83 21.50 -7.68
N VAL A 119 -9.33 22.54 -8.34
CA VAL A 119 -9.86 23.04 -9.62
C VAL A 119 -8.76 22.97 -10.65
N GLU A 120 -9.07 22.37 -11.79
CA GLU A 120 -8.18 22.26 -12.94
C GLU A 120 -8.84 22.95 -14.13
N ILE A 121 -8.10 23.82 -14.80
CA ILE A 121 -8.61 24.60 -15.93
C ILE A 121 -7.63 24.57 -17.10
N ALA A 122 -8.15 24.89 -18.28
CA ALA A 122 -7.38 25.15 -19.47
C ALA A 122 -7.93 26.35 -20.23
N CYS A 123 -7.04 27.17 -20.80
CA CYS A 123 -7.45 28.25 -21.70
C CYS A 123 -6.55 28.34 -22.95
N PRO A 124 -6.99 29.01 -24.02
CA PRO A 124 -6.15 29.27 -25.18
C PRO A 124 -4.87 30.01 -24.81
N ALA A 125 -3.80 29.80 -25.57
CA ALA A 125 -2.61 30.63 -25.44
C ALA A 125 -2.93 32.08 -25.83
N ASN A 126 -2.42 33.05 -25.06
CA ASN A 126 -2.49 34.45 -25.41
C ASN A 126 -1.43 34.76 -26.49
N HIS A 127 -1.77 34.44 -27.74
CA HIS A 127 -0.87 34.62 -28.88
C HIS A 127 -0.41 36.07 -29.05
N GLY A 128 -1.22 37.06 -28.66
CA GLY A 128 -0.85 38.47 -28.70
C GLY A 128 0.28 38.80 -27.73
N LYS A 129 0.16 38.33 -26.48
CA LYS A 129 1.21 38.49 -25.45
C LYS A 129 2.48 37.72 -25.84
N VAL A 130 2.34 36.48 -26.30
CA VAL A 130 3.47 35.66 -26.78
C VAL A 130 4.19 36.31 -27.95
N TYR A 131 3.45 36.88 -28.91
CA TYR A 131 4.02 37.62 -30.05
C TYR A 131 4.71 38.92 -29.60
N GLN A 132 4.14 39.65 -28.64
CA GLN A 132 4.77 40.85 -28.06
C GLN A 132 6.05 40.51 -27.29
N GLU A 133 6.07 39.43 -26.53
CA GLU A 133 7.26 38.94 -25.81
C GLU A 133 8.34 38.42 -26.78
N MET A 134 7.95 37.79 -27.89
CA MET A 134 8.88 37.46 -28.98
C MET A 134 9.47 38.73 -29.62
N LEU A 135 8.65 39.75 -29.89
CA LEU A 135 9.14 41.02 -30.45
C LEU A 135 10.04 41.78 -29.46
N SER A 136 9.75 41.74 -28.16
CA SER A 136 10.58 42.40 -27.15
C SER A 136 11.91 41.68 -26.92
N SER A 137 11.92 40.35 -26.96
CA SER A 137 13.16 39.55 -26.90
C SER A 137 14.01 39.66 -28.17
N VAL A 138 13.38 39.84 -29.34
CA VAL A 138 14.07 40.20 -30.59
C VAL A 138 14.65 41.62 -30.50
N ASN A 139 13.92 42.57 -29.92
CA ASN A 139 14.42 43.94 -29.72
C ASN A 139 15.57 44.03 -28.70
N GLN A 140 15.60 43.17 -27.67
CA GLN A 140 16.74 43.07 -26.75
C GLN A 140 17.98 42.43 -27.40
N LYS A 141 17.81 41.50 -28.35
CA LYS A 141 18.93 40.93 -29.12
C LYS A 141 19.53 41.89 -30.16
N THR A 142 18.89 43.01 -30.46
CA THR A 142 19.43 44.02 -31.39
C THR A 142 20.44 44.99 -30.76
N GLU A 143 20.62 45.01 -29.43
CA GLU A 143 21.63 45.84 -28.76
C GLU A 143 22.93 45.08 -28.38
N GLU A 144 22.97 43.75 -28.53
CA GLU A 144 24.15 42.90 -28.29
C GLU A 144 24.59 42.12 -29.54
N ALA A 145 24.45 42.74 -30.72
CA ALA A 145 24.86 42.15 -31.99
C ALA A 145 26.28 42.56 -32.41
N GLU A 146 27.29 42.30 -31.58
CA GLU A 146 28.67 42.12 -32.05
C GLU A 146 29.34 40.98 -31.27
N ALA A 147 29.69 39.94 -32.02
CA ALA A 147 30.36 38.69 -31.65
C ALA A 147 29.51 37.68 -30.85
N ASP A 148 28.96 36.68 -31.54
CA ASP A 148 29.32 35.29 -31.25
C ASP A 148 28.99 34.40 -32.44
N GLU A 149 29.96 33.54 -32.78
CA GLU A 149 29.95 32.58 -33.88
C GLU A 149 28.77 31.60 -33.77
N GLU A 150 28.28 31.19 -34.94
CA GLU A 150 27.28 30.14 -35.10
C GLU A 150 27.73 28.81 -34.47
N THR A 151 27.37 28.58 -33.20
CA THR A 151 27.25 27.22 -32.65
C THR A 151 25.79 26.81 -32.70
N TYR A 152 25.42 26.14 -33.80
CA TYR A 152 24.26 25.26 -33.83
C TYR A 152 24.54 24.10 -32.86
N ASP A 153 24.12 24.24 -31.61
CA ASP A 153 23.93 23.08 -30.74
C ASP A 153 22.50 22.56 -30.94
N GLU A 154 22.39 21.33 -31.44
CA GLU A 154 21.14 20.60 -31.56
C GLU A 154 20.47 20.49 -30.18
N THR A 155 19.54 21.40 -29.87
CA THR A 155 18.77 21.38 -28.60
C THR A 155 17.69 20.31 -28.55
N LYS A 156 17.85 19.23 -29.33
CA LYS A 156 17.10 17.97 -29.20
C LYS A 156 17.96 16.76 -29.55
N ARG A 157 19.02 16.51 -28.75
CA ARG A 157 19.26 15.12 -28.37
C ARG A 157 18.23 14.76 -27.31
N HIS A 158 17.09 14.29 -27.79
CA HIS A 158 16.32 13.34 -26.99
C HIS A 158 17.11 12.04 -27.09
N GLU A 159 18.13 11.88 -26.25
CA GLU A 159 18.37 10.57 -25.70
C GLU A 159 17.10 10.29 -24.89
N ALA A 160 16.12 9.65 -25.54
CA ALA A 160 15.16 8.90 -24.76
C ALA A 160 16.03 8.03 -23.85
N PRO A 161 15.93 8.15 -22.52
CA PRO A 161 16.49 7.12 -21.68
C PRO A 161 15.80 5.87 -22.20
N THR A 162 16.54 4.97 -22.83
CA THR A 162 16.12 3.58 -22.80
C THR A 162 15.82 3.33 -21.34
N GLU A 163 14.59 2.91 -21.03
CA GLU A 163 14.04 2.72 -19.67
C GLU A 163 14.87 1.76 -18.78
N ASN A 164 16.09 1.39 -19.21
CA ASN A 164 17.09 0.60 -18.52
C ASN A 164 18.33 1.36 -18.00
N GLU A 165 18.53 2.66 -18.26
CA GLU A 165 19.79 3.34 -17.85
C GLU A 165 19.67 4.29 -16.65
N GLU A 166 18.49 4.85 -16.33
CA GLU A 166 18.31 5.65 -15.09
C GLU A 166 18.29 4.82 -13.81
N LEU A 167 18.14 3.49 -13.91
CA LEU A 167 18.34 2.56 -12.79
C LEU A 167 19.84 2.30 -12.47
N VAL A 168 20.77 2.74 -13.34
CA VAL A 168 22.22 2.46 -13.17
C VAL A 168 22.99 3.70 -12.68
N ALA A 169 22.40 4.90 -12.73
CA ALA A 169 23.09 6.15 -12.41
C ALA A 169 22.93 6.62 -10.95
N MET A 170 22.94 5.71 -9.96
CA MET A 170 23.11 6.08 -8.54
C MET A 170 23.80 4.97 -7.73
N GLY A 171 25.10 4.77 -7.94
CA GLY A 171 26.10 4.46 -6.91
C GLY A 171 25.87 3.34 -5.87
N ALA A 172 24.87 2.47 -6.01
CA ALA A 172 24.71 1.25 -5.23
C ALA A 172 25.21 0.10 -6.09
N ALA A 173 26.17 -0.68 -5.60
CA ALA A 173 26.50 -1.95 -6.22
C ALA A 173 25.19 -2.73 -6.44
N THR A 174 24.89 -3.10 -7.68
CA THR A 174 23.68 -3.86 -8.01
C THR A 174 23.75 -5.20 -7.29
N VAL A 175 23.11 -5.30 -6.12
CA VAL A 175 23.07 -6.53 -5.32
C VAL A 175 22.45 -7.63 -6.16
N ASP A 176 23.11 -8.77 -6.29
CA ASP A 176 22.54 -9.95 -6.92
C ASP A 176 21.54 -10.61 -5.95
N ILE A 177 20.24 -10.51 -6.26
CA ILE A 177 19.16 -11.03 -5.43
C ILE A 177 19.21 -12.57 -5.36
N GLU A 178 19.72 -13.23 -6.39
CA GLU A 178 19.79 -14.69 -6.44
C GLU A 178 20.76 -15.23 -5.40
N THR A 179 21.94 -14.61 -5.31
CA THR A 179 23.01 -15.03 -4.38
C THR A 179 23.04 -14.22 -3.09
N TYR A 180 22.12 -13.26 -2.91
CA TYR A 180 22.08 -12.44 -1.71
C TYR A 180 21.93 -13.29 -0.45
N ARG A 181 22.76 -13.00 0.56
CA ARG A 181 22.70 -13.59 1.90
C ARG A 181 22.64 -12.46 2.92
N PRO A 182 21.66 -12.45 3.83
CA PRO A 182 21.60 -11.48 4.92
C PRO A 182 22.79 -11.67 5.88
N GLU A 183 23.20 -10.60 6.53
CA GLU A 183 24.27 -10.64 7.53
C GLU A 183 23.70 -11.05 8.89
N VAL A 184 24.18 -12.17 9.43
CA VAL A 184 23.90 -12.58 10.81
C VAL A 184 25.22 -12.57 11.58
N ASN A 185 25.31 -11.76 12.62
CA ASN A 185 26.54 -11.62 13.38
C ASN A 185 26.78 -12.83 14.31
N SER A 186 27.95 -12.88 14.95
CA SER A 186 28.33 -13.97 15.86
C SER A 186 27.43 -14.09 17.11
N GLN A 187 26.66 -13.05 17.44
CA GLN A 187 25.69 -13.05 18.54
C GLN A 187 24.32 -13.59 18.11
N GLY A 188 24.14 -13.94 16.82
CA GLY A 188 22.86 -14.38 16.29
C GLY A 188 21.88 -13.23 16.00
N GLU A 189 22.39 -12.00 15.86
CA GLU A 189 21.57 -10.87 15.44
C GLU A 189 21.63 -10.74 13.92
N TRP A 190 20.46 -10.68 13.27
CA TRP A 190 20.36 -10.30 11.87
C TRP A 190 20.52 -8.79 11.73
N ILE A 191 21.59 -8.38 11.05
CA ILE A 191 21.91 -6.99 10.74
C ILE A 191 21.17 -6.60 9.47
N ILE A 192 20.20 -5.70 9.61
CA ILE A 192 19.29 -5.35 8.52
C ILE A 192 19.99 -4.45 7.49
N SER A 193 19.99 -4.87 6.24
CA SER A 193 20.50 -4.10 5.09
C SER A 193 19.39 -3.39 4.30
N GLU A 194 19.79 -2.53 3.36
CA GLU A 194 18.85 -1.90 2.42
C GLU A 194 18.11 -2.93 1.55
N THR A 195 18.75 -4.06 1.21
CA THR A 195 18.12 -5.16 0.48
C THR A 195 17.10 -5.89 1.35
N ASP A 196 17.43 -6.11 2.63
CA ASP A 196 16.52 -6.77 3.57
C ASP A 196 15.23 -5.97 3.76
N ILE A 197 15.32 -4.65 3.96
CA ILE A 197 14.12 -3.82 4.13
C ILE A 197 13.25 -3.79 2.87
N LYS A 198 13.82 -3.96 1.66
CA LYS A 198 13.00 -4.04 0.44
C LYS A 198 12.23 -5.35 0.38
N PHE A 199 12.83 -6.47 0.79
CA PHE A 199 12.10 -7.73 0.86
C PHE A 199 11.06 -7.72 1.98
N ILE A 200 11.42 -7.24 3.17
CA ILE A 200 10.49 -7.11 4.28
C ILE A 200 9.33 -6.18 3.90
N GLU A 201 9.58 -5.08 3.18
CA GLU A 201 8.52 -4.18 2.71
C GLU A 201 7.46 -4.91 1.86
N ILE A 202 7.89 -5.60 0.80
CA ILE A 202 6.97 -6.34 -0.07
C ILE A 202 6.22 -7.42 0.72
N GLY A 203 6.94 -8.17 1.55
CA GLY A 203 6.37 -9.24 2.37
C GLY A 203 5.37 -8.76 3.42
N CYS A 204 5.70 -7.69 4.13
CA CYS A 204 4.77 -7.04 5.07
C CYS A 204 3.48 -6.65 4.33
N TYR A 205 3.56 -6.19 3.09
CA TYR A 205 2.35 -5.81 2.37
C TYR A 205 1.47 -7.01 2.01
N LEU A 206 2.08 -8.13 1.60
CA LEU A 206 1.38 -9.41 1.40
C LEU A 206 0.66 -9.87 2.69
N LEU A 207 1.38 -9.85 3.81
CA LEU A 207 0.86 -10.24 5.13
C LEU A 207 -0.17 -9.24 5.69
N GLY A 208 -0.24 -8.03 5.14
CA GLY A 208 -1.24 -7.02 5.48
C GLY A 208 -2.66 -7.40 5.11
N CYS A 209 -2.88 -8.40 4.24
CA CYS A 209 -4.22 -8.87 3.87
C CYS A 209 -5.16 -7.74 3.39
N GLY A 210 -4.62 -6.77 2.65
CA GLY A 210 -5.35 -5.57 2.21
C GLY A 210 -5.33 -4.40 3.20
N GLY A 211 -4.85 -4.59 4.43
CA GLY A 211 -4.73 -3.55 5.46
C GLY A 211 -3.30 -3.35 5.97
N GLY A 212 -3.16 -2.91 7.23
CA GLY A 212 -1.85 -2.55 7.84
C GLY A 212 -1.19 -1.27 7.28
N GLY A 213 -1.77 -0.64 6.26
CA GLY A 213 -1.25 0.56 5.60
C GLY A 213 -0.09 0.28 4.64
N SER A 214 0.12 1.18 3.67
CA SER A 214 1.21 1.03 2.69
C SER A 214 2.58 1.15 3.37
N PRO A 215 3.47 0.16 3.22
CA PRO A 215 4.80 0.18 3.83
C PRO A 215 5.78 1.15 3.16
N TYR A 216 5.46 1.68 1.98
CA TYR A 216 6.39 2.48 1.18
C TYR A 216 6.97 3.69 1.92
N GLY A 217 6.15 4.40 2.71
CA GLY A 217 6.64 5.53 3.52
C GLY A 217 7.69 5.11 4.56
N SER A 218 7.43 4.01 5.27
CA SER A 218 8.37 3.43 6.23
C SER A 218 9.65 2.92 5.56
N PHE A 219 9.54 2.36 4.35
CA PHE A 219 10.69 1.94 3.55
C PHE A 219 11.62 3.10 3.21
N LEU A 220 11.07 4.24 2.76
CA LEU A 220 11.89 5.42 2.45
C LEU A 220 12.65 5.94 3.68
N VAL A 221 11.99 5.95 4.85
CA VAL A 221 12.62 6.36 6.12
C VAL A 221 13.75 5.41 6.50
N LEU A 222 13.50 4.10 6.50
CA LEU A 222 14.51 3.09 6.83
C LEU A 222 15.69 3.11 5.86
N ARG A 223 15.41 3.23 4.56
CA ARG A 223 16.45 3.33 3.53
C ARG A 223 17.36 4.53 3.78
N HIS A 224 16.78 5.67 4.13
CA HIS A 224 17.56 6.85 4.47
C HIS A 224 18.41 6.62 5.73
N MET A 225 17.81 6.07 6.80
CA MET A 225 18.51 5.76 8.05
C MET A 225 19.69 4.80 7.85
N LEU A 226 19.52 3.73 7.09
CA LEU A 226 20.61 2.78 6.79
C LEU A 226 21.75 3.43 6.00
N ARG A 227 21.43 4.32 5.05
CA ARG A 227 22.44 5.10 4.31
C ARG A 227 23.18 6.11 5.18
N GLU A 228 22.56 6.57 6.28
CA GLU A 228 23.22 7.38 7.31
C GLU A 228 24.08 6.54 8.28
N GLY A 229 24.15 5.22 8.11
CA GLY A 229 24.93 4.31 8.95
C GLY A 229 24.23 3.89 10.24
N GLU A 230 22.90 4.01 10.30
CA GLU A 230 22.13 3.47 11.43
C GLU A 230 22.22 1.94 11.49
N LEU A 231 22.31 1.42 12.71
CA LEU A 231 22.30 -0.02 12.97
C LEU A 231 20.90 -0.47 13.38
N ILE A 232 20.34 -1.43 12.67
CA ILE A 232 19.06 -2.07 12.94
C ILE A 232 19.29 -3.58 13.04
N ARG A 233 18.71 -4.20 14.07
CA ARG A 233 18.97 -5.60 14.43
C ARG A 233 17.68 -6.35 14.68
N VAL A 234 17.60 -7.58 14.21
CA VAL A 234 16.52 -8.52 14.52
C VAL A 234 17.10 -9.74 15.26
N VAL A 235 16.40 -10.22 16.28
CA VAL A 235 16.79 -11.39 17.09
C VAL A 235 15.69 -12.44 17.12
N ARG A 236 16.05 -13.68 17.42
CA ARG A 236 15.09 -14.79 17.48
C ARG A 236 14.16 -14.66 18.68
N CYS A 237 12.92 -15.10 18.50
CA CYS A 237 11.94 -15.20 19.58
C CYS A 237 12.40 -16.21 20.65
N GLU A 238 13.00 -17.32 20.22
CA GLU A 238 13.47 -18.41 21.11
C GLU A 238 14.69 -18.03 21.97
N ASP A 239 15.43 -16.97 21.59
CA ASP A 239 16.61 -16.50 22.34
C ASP A 239 16.24 -15.49 23.45
N LEU A 240 14.95 -15.18 23.62
CA LEU A 240 14.48 -14.23 24.64
C LEU A 240 14.56 -14.84 26.06
N SER A 241 14.84 -13.98 27.04
CA SER A 241 14.93 -14.33 28.46
C SER A 241 13.71 -13.83 29.25
N GLU A 242 13.45 -14.41 30.41
CA GLU A 242 12.38 -13.93 31.31
C GLU A 242 12.51 -12.44 31.65
N ASP A 243 13.75 -11.95 31.79
CA ASP A 243 14.06 -10.57 32.15
C ASP A 243 13.92 -9.57 30.99
N ASP A 244 13.67 -10.05 29.76
CA ASP A 244 13.43 -9.15 28.63
C ASP A 244 12.12 -8.39 28.81
N VAL A 245 12.14 -7.09 28.47
CA VAL A 245 10.98 -6.21 28.53
C VAL A 245 10.64 -5.74 27.12
N CYS A 246 9.61 -6.35 26.56
CA CYS A 246 9.27 -6.29 25.13
C CYS A 246 7.92 -5.56 24.93
N PRO A 247 7.87 -4.22 24.80
CA PRO A 247 6.66 -3.53 24.36
C PRO A 247 6.27 -3.98 22.95
N SER A 248 4.96 -4.20 22.75
CA SER A 248 4.41 -4.28 21.40
C SER A 248 4.15 -2.88 20.86
N VAL A 249 4.46 -2.63 19.59
CA VAL A 249 4.29 -1.30 18.98
C VAL A 249 3.58 -1.36 17.64
N CYS A 250 2.78 -0.33 17.35
CA CYS A 250 2.16 -0.10 16.04
C CYS A 250 1.70 1.36 15.90
N ALA A 251 1.38 1.78 14.68
CA ALA A 251 0.52 2.93 14.43
C ALA A 251 -0.95 2.50 14.46
N VAL A 252 -1.80 3.36 15.00
CA VAL A 252 -3.25 3.19 15.09
C VAL A 252 -3.91 4.34 14.36
N GLY A 253 -4.86 4.02 13.48
CA GLY A 253 -5.56 5.03 12.70
C GLY A 253 -6.29 4.45 11.49
N THR A 254 -6.51 5.30 10.50
CA THR A 254 -6.95 4.91 9.16
C THR A 254 -5.75 4.92 8.21
N PRO A 255 -5.57 3.87 7.38
CA PRO A 255 -4.50 3.81 6.37
C PRO A 255 -4.44 5.04 5.45
N ALA A 256 -5.59 5.60 5.07
CA ALA A 256 -5.65 6.77 4.19
C ALA A 256 -4.97 8.01 4.82
N VAL A 257 -5.16 8.22 6.12
CA VAL A 257 -4.54 9.35 6.83
C VAL A 257 -3.05 9.12 7.04
N GLY A 258 -2.63 7.87 7.27
CA GLY A 258 -1.21 7.53 7.35
C GLY A 258 -0.44 7.85 6.06
N LEU A 259 -1.09 7.75 4.90
CA LEU A 259 -0.52 8.15 3.61
C LEU A 259 -0.40 9.67 3.46
N GLU A 260 -1.41 10.42 3.89
CA GLU A 260 -1.45 11.88 3.74
C GLU A 260 -0.63 12.62 4.81
N ARG A 261 -0.40 11.99 5.96
CA ARG A 261 0.36 12.54 7.08
C ARG A 261 1.65 11.73 7.32
N PRO A 262 2.64 11.78 6.40
CA PRO A 262 3.88 11.06 6.59
C PRO A 262 4.70 11.64 7.75
N GLY A 263 5.34 10.76 8.52
CA GLY A 263 6.31 11.11 9.55
C GLY A 263 5.72 11.34 10.95
N GLY A 264 6.53 12.01 11.78
CA GLY A 264 6.25 12.22 13.20
C GLY A 264 6.82 11.11 14.10
N ALA A 265 7.18 11.47 15.32
CA ALA A 265 7.71 10.55 16.33
C ALA A 265 6.57 9.81 17.07
N LEU A 266 5.53 9.41 16.33
CA LEU A 266 4.27 8.88 16.87
C LEU A 266 4.50 7.73 17.86
N VAL A 267 5.06 6.63 17.35
CA VAL A 267 5.31 5.41 18.12
C VAL A 267 6.46 5.62 19.10
N LEU A 268 7.50 6.37 18.72
CA LEU A 268 8.61 6.71 19.62
C LEU A 268 8.12 7.39 20.90
N HIS A 269 7.24 8.39 20.78
CA HIS A 269 6.67 9.08 21.94
C HIS A 269 5.74 8.16 22.76
N ALA A 270 5.00 7.26 22.10
CA ALA A 270 4.20 6.26 22.80
C ALA A 270 5.08 5.31 23.63
N MET A 271 6.19 4.80 23.06
CA MET A 271 7.16 4.00 23.80
C MET A 271 7.73 4.74 25.02
N GLN A 272 8.11 6.00 24.86
CA GLN A 272 8.63 6.83 25.96
C GLN A 272 7.58 7.08 27.05
N ALA A 273 6.31 7.21 26.67
CA ALA A 273 5.20 7.30 27.61
C ALA A 273 4.99 5.97 28.34
N MET A 274 5.07 4.85 27.64
CA MET A 274 4.94 3.51 28.24
C MET A 274 6.08 3.21 29.22
N GLU A 275 7.34 3.54 28.90
CA GLU A 275 8.46 3.39 29.85
C GLU A 275 8.20 4.12 31.18
N LYS A 276 7.57 5.30 31.13
CA LYS A 276 7.20 6.07 32.33
C LYS A 276 6.04 5.41 33.08
N GLU A 277 5.05 4.91 32.35
CA GLU A 277 3.86 4.24 32.91
C GLU A 277 4.25 2.96 33.66
N VAL A 278 5.10 2.12 33.06
CA VAL A 278 5.50 0.84 33.67
C VAL A 278 6.76 0.94 34.53
N ASN A 279 7.45 2.10 34.52
CA ASN A 279 8.71 2.34 35.20
C ASN A 279 9.78 1.25 34.91
N ALA A 280 9.95 0.92 33.64
CA ALA A 280 10.89 -0.10 33.17
C ALA A 280 11.60 0.34 31.88
N LYS A 281 12.80 -0.21 31.66
CA LYS A 281 13.57 -0.01 30.43
C LYS A 281 13.35 -1.18 29.49
N PHE A 282 13.08 -0.86 28.23
CA PHE A 282 12.85 -1.86 27.19
C PHE A 282 14.17 -2.47 26.73
N THR A 283 14.18 -3.79 26.55
CA THR A 283 15.37 -4.54 26.10
C THR A 283 15.24 -5.04 24.67
N LYS A 284 14.00 -5.08 24.15
CA LYS A 284 13.61 -5.53 22.81
C LYS A 284 12.35 -4.78 22.36
N ILE A 285 11.98 -4.88 21.09
CA ILE A 285 10.72 -4.36 20.55
C ILE A 285 10.01 -5.48 19.80
N VAL A 286 8.70 -5.61 19.99
CA VAL A 286 7.85 -6.55 19.27
C VAL A 286 6.90 -5.77 18.37
N ALA A 287 6.75 -6.19 17.12
CA ALA A 287 5.69 -5.65 16.28
C ALA A 287 4.34 -6.12 16.83
N THR A 288 3.37 -5.22 17.01
CA THR A 288 2.00 -5.69 17.32
C THR A 288 1.46 -6.50 16.14
N GLU A 289 1.72 -6.04 14.91
CA GLU A 289 1.35 -6.70 13.66
C GLU A 289 2.47 -6.60 12.63
N ILE A 290 2.68 -7.68 11.86
CA ILE A 290 3.64 -7.72 10.74
C ILE A 290 3.07 -7.08 9.47
N GLY A 291 1.74 -6.91 9.41
CA GLY A 291 1.04 -6.41 8.23
C GLY A 291 1.39 -4.96 7.88
N GLY A 292 1.68 -4.71 6.61
CA GLY A 292 1.83 -3.38 6.02
C GLY A 292 2.90 -2.50 6.68
N ALA A 293 2.57 -1.23 6.86
CA ALA A 293 3.46 -0.22 7.40
C ALA A 293 3.86 -0.47 8.87
N ASN A 294 3.04 -1.21 9.63
CA ASN A 294 3.29 -1.47 11.04
C ASN A 294 4.41 -2.50 11.27
N GLY A 295 4.45 -3.56 10.46
CA GLY A 295 5.56 -4.52 10.49
C GLY A 295 6.87 -3.83 10.15
N LEU A 296 6.97 -3.23 8.97
CA LEU A 296 8.18 -2.56 8.52
C LEU A 296 8.57 -1.37 9.43
N GLY A 297 7.59 -0.55 9.82
CA GLY A 297 7.80 0.63 10.66
C GLY A 297 8.34 0.31 12.05
N THR A 298 8.14 -0.90 12.56
CA THR A 298 8.71 -1.35 13.84
C THR A 298 10.25 -1.31 13.83
N LEU A 299 10.88 -1.58 12.69
CA LEU A 299 12.34 -1.55 12.53
C LEU A 299 12.94 -0.17 12.81
N ILE A 300 12.18 0.91 12.56
CA ILE A 300 12.63 2.28 12.77
C ILE A 300 13.02 2.46 14.24
N TRP A 301 12.18 1.98 15.16
CA TRP A 301 12.31 2.32 16.58
C TRP A 301 13.44 1.57 17.29
N GLY A 302 13.87 0.43 16.75
CA GLY A 302 15.03 -0.31 17.24
C GLY A 302 16.38 0.26 16.78
N ALA A 303 16.38 1.19 15.83
CA ALA A 303 17.59 1.81 15.30
C ALA A 303 18.40 2.52 16.40
N LYS A 304 19.72 2.62 16.16
CA LYS A 304 20.68 3.22 17.10
C LYS A 304 20.31 4.64 17.55
N ARG A 305 19.80 5.50 16.66
CA ARG A 305 19.35 6.87 17.00
C ARG A 305 18.13 6.93 17.92
N HIS A 306 17.39 5.84 18.05
CA HIS A 306 16.20 5.75 18.89
C HIS A 306 16.52 4.92 20.14
N TYR A 307 16.02 3.68 20.24
CA TYR A 307 16.25 2.87 21.44
C TYR A 307 17.55 2.06 21.40
N ASN A 308 18.14 1.82 20.22
CA ASN A 308 19.31 0.95 20.06
C ASN A 308 19.12 -0.44 20.70
N ILE A 309 17.94 -1.04 20.50
CA ILE A 309 17.59 -2.39 20.97
C ILE A 309 17.03 -3.20 19.80
N PRO A 310 17.27 -4.53 19.75
CA PRO A 310 16.85 -5.32 18.62
C PRO A 310 15.34 -5.58 18.62
N ILE A 311 14.81 -5.77 17.42
CA ILE A 311 13.43 -6.19 17.16
C ILE A 311 13.36 -7.71 17.26
N VAL A 312 12.28 -8.24 17.83
CA VAL A 312 12.03 -9.69 17.85
C VAL A 312 11.53 -10.13 16.48
N ASP A 313 12.07 -11.22 15.94
CA ASP A 313 11.54 -11.92 14.76
C ASP A 313 10.23 -12.63 15.13
N GLY A 314 9.18 -11.83 15.24
CA GLY A 314 7.86 -12.26 15.64
C GLY A 314 6.94 -11.07 15.89
N ASP A 315 5.64 -11.33 15.87
CA ASP A 315 4.61 -10.33 16.16
C ASP A 315 3.50 -10.94 17.04
N LEU A 316 2.40 -10.19 17.23
CA LEU A 316 1.22 -10.65 17.96
C LEU A 316 0.01 -10.89 17.06
N MET A 317 0.14 -10.87 15.74
CA MET A 317 -0.98 -11.04 14.80
C MET A 317 -0.73 -12.05 13.67
N GLY A 318 0.49 -12.13 13.14
CA GLY A 318 0.87 -12.94 11.98
C GLY A 318 0.28 -12.43 10.65
N ARG A 319 -0.49 -11.34 10.72
CA ARG A 319 -1.21 -10.64 9.67
C ARG A 319 -1.64 -9.27 10.20
N ALA A 320 -2.47 -8.53 9.46
CA ALA A 320 -3.20 -7.39 10.01
C ALA A 320 -4.61 -7.76 10.51
N TYR A 321 -5.05 -7.06 11.57
CA TYR A 321 -6.42 -7.06 12.08
C TYR A 321 -6.86 -5.66 12.51
N PRO A 322 -8.16 -5.33 12.43
CA PRO A 322 -8.61 -3.94 12.62
C PRO A 322 -8.83 -3.54 14.09
N ASN A 323 -9.05 -4.50 15.00
CA ASN A 323 -9.46 -4.21 16.37
C ASN A 323 -8.36 -4.53 17.39
N PHE A 324 -8.34 -3.74 18.47
CA PHE A 324 -7.31 -3.78 19.51
C PHE A 324 -7.10 -5.16 20.14
N GLU A 325 -8.19 -5.87 20.42
CA GLU A 325 -8.16 -7.17 21.08
C GLU A 325 -7.76 -8.33 20.16
N MET A 326 -7.63 -8.10 18.86
CA MET A 326 -7.26 -9.11 17.86
C MET A 326 -5.74 -9.37 17.85
N VAL A 327 -5.16 -9.55 19.03
CA VAL A 327 -3.77 -9.92 19.26
C VAL A 327 -3.70 -11.29 19.93
N SER A 328 -2.71 -12.10 19.58
CA SER A 328 -2.54 -13.48 20.05
C SER A 328 -2.50 -13.56 21.57
N LYS A 329 -1.90 -12.57 22.23
CA LYS A 329 -1.91 -12.40 23.70
C LYS A 329 -3.33 -12.47 24.28
N TYR A 330 -4.34 -11.91 23.61
CA TYR A 330 -5.71 -11.89 24.10
C TYR A 330 -6.39 -13.26 24.05
N VAL A 331 -5.95 -14.14 23.15
CA VAL A 331 -6.44 -15.53 23.06
C VAL A 331 -6.15 -16.27 24.36
N HIS A 332 -5.05 -15.94 25.03
CA HIS A 332 -4.61 -16.56 26.29
C HIS A 332 -5.02 -15.75 27.54
N ALA A 333 -5.48 -14.51 27.37
CA ALA A 333 -5.87 -13.63 28.47
C ALA A 333 -7.26 -13.98 29.03
N LYS A 334 -7.44 -13.74 30.34
CA LYS A 334 -8.75 -13.88 31.01
C LYS A 334 -9.58 -12.60 30.92
N SER A 335 -8.92 -11.46 30.72
CA SER A 335 -9.54 -10.14 30.60
C SER A 335 -8.76 -9.26 29.62
N VAL A 336 -9.44 -8.32 28.97
CA VAL A 336 -8.79 -7.30 28.13
C VAL A 336 -7.77 -6.48 28.92
N ASN A 337 -7.94 -6.38 30.24
CA ASN A 337 -7.05 -5.62 31.11
C ASN A 337 -5.62 -6.21 31.17
N GLU A 338 -5.40 -7.45 30.73
CA GLU A 338 -4.04 -8.02 30.58
C GLU A 338 -3.32 -7.52 29.32
N LEU A 339 -4.04 -6.89 28.40
CA LEU A 339 -3.46 -6.17 27.24
C LEU A 339 -3.12 -4.71 27.58
N LEU A 340 -3.63 -4.21 28.70
CA LEU A 340 -3.53 -2.83 29.14
C LEU A 340 -2.45 -2.69 30.24
N PRO A 341 -1.89 -1.48 30.45
CA PRO A 341 -2.19 -0.24 29.75
C PRO A 341 -1.69 -0.20 28.30
N VAL A 342 -2.24 0.73 27.52
CA VAL A 342 -1.71 1.13 26.21
C VAL A 342 -1.50 2.63 26.23
N THR A 343 -0.36 3.07 25.72
CA THR A 343 -0.10 4.50 25.52
C THR A 343 -0.32 4.88 24.06
N LEU A 344 -0.91 6.05 23.84
CA LEU A 344 -1.22 6.61 22.52
C LEU A 344 -0.59 8.00 22.40
N CYS A 345 0.03 8.31 21.26
CA CYS A 345 0.67 9.61 21.02
C CYS A 345 0.43 10.14 19.60
N ASP A 346 0.20 11.45 19.48
CA ASP A 346 0.01 12.15 18.20
C ASP A 346 1.32 12.60 17.54
N GLY A 347 2.48 12.30 18.16
CA GLY A 347 3.80 12.69 17.65
C GLY A 347 4.13 14.19 17.75
N MET A 348 3.20 15.02 18.24
CA MET A 348 3.34 16.47 18.41
C MET A 348 3.28 16.92 19.88
N GLY A 349 3.06 15.98 20.80
CA GLY A 349 3.14 16.20 22.25
C GLY A 349 1.87 15.84 23.01
N LYS A 350 0.79 15.46 22.33
CA LYS A 350 -0.39 14.88 22.99
C LYS A 350 -0.13 13.40 23.26
N THR A 351 -0.20 13.04 24.54
CA THR A 351 -0.06 11.68 25.03
C THR A 351 -1.31 11.30 25.82
N ALA A 352 -1.77 10.07 25.65
CA ALA A 352 -2.86 9.48 26.44
C ALA A 352 -2.46 8.08 26.90
N VAL A 353 -3.00 7.65 28.03
CA VAL A 353 -2.85 6.28 28.56
C VAL A 353 -4.24 5.70 28.71
N ILE A 354 -4.43 4.50 28.17
CA ILE A 354 -5.64 3.69 28.36
C ILE A 354 -5.34 2.73 29.51
N PRO A 355 -5.92 2.92 30.71
CA PRO A 355 -5.58 2.13 31.89
C PRO A 355 -6.25 0.75 31.89
N ALA A 356 -5.65 -0.18 32.64
CA ALA A 356 -6.12 -1.57 32.84
C ALA A 356 -7.33 -1.68 33.79
N ASN A 357 -8.37 -0.89 33.55
CA ASN A 357 -9.63 -0.88 34.31
C ASN A 357 -10.87 -0.86 33.41
N GLN A 358 -10.73 -1.38 32.19
CA GLN A 358 -11.80 -1.44 31.21
C GLN A 358 -12.79 -2.56 31.56
N VAL A 359 -14.07 -2.33 31.27
CA VAL A 359 -15.14 -3.28 31.54
C VAL A 359 -15.00 -4.52 30.65
N ASP A 360 -14.72 -4.31 29.37
CA ASP A 360 -14.60 -5.33 28.35
C ASP A 360 -13.78 -4.82 27.15
N GLN A 361 -13.53 -5.70 26.18
CA GLN A 361 -12.78 -5.39 24.96
C GLN A 361 -13.44 -4.30 24.10
N LEU A 362 -14.78 -4.26 24.07
CA LEU A 362 -15.53 -3.26 23.32
C LEU A 362 -15.30 -1.85 23.90
N SER A 363 -15.26 -1.73 25.22
CA SER A 363 -15.00 -0.47 25.92
C SER A 363 -13.56 -0.01 25.70
N ALA A 364 -12.58 -0.92 25.83
CA ALA A 364 -11.17 -0.63 25.57
C ALA A 364 -10.94 -0.14 24.12
N GLY A 365 -11.48 -0.87 23.13
CA GLY A 365 -11.36 -0.51 21.72
C GLY A 365 -12.02 0.84 21.39
N LYS A 366 -13.18 1.14 21.98
CA LYS A 366 -13.85 2.43 21.82
C LYS A 366 -13.03 3.59 22.39
N GLU A 367 -12.44 3.43 23.57
CA GLU A 367 -11.62 4.50 24.16
C GLU A 367 -10.36 4.76 23.34
N ILE A 368 -9.67 3.70 22.87
CA ILE A 368 -8.53 3.82 21.96
C ILE A 368 -8.92 4.58 20.69
N ARG A 369 -10.04 4.20 20.05
CA ARG A 369 -10.50 4.85 18.81
C ARG A 369 -10.93 6.30 19.03
N LYS A 370 -11.56 6.61 20.17
CA LYS A 370 -11.92 7.99 20.55
C LYS A 370 -10.68 8.87 20.70
N VAL A 371 -9.68 8.40 21.45
CA VAL A 371 -8.40 9.11 21.61
C VAL A 371 -7.71 9.30 20.25
N CYS A 372 -7.67 8.26 19.42
CA CYS A 372 -7.12 8.33 18.08
C CYS A 372 -7.83 9.37 17.20
N ALA A 373 -9.16 9.48 17.27
CA ALA A 373 -9.93 10.48 16.55
C ALA A 373 -9.54 11.91 16.99
N GLU A 374 -9.41 12.14 18.30
CA GLU A 374 -8.93 13.42 18.81
C GLU A 374 -7.45 13.74 18.49
N MET A 375 -6.70 12.77 17.97
CA MET A 375 -5.33 12.92 17.47
C MET A 375 -5.27 13.07 15.94
N GLY A 376 -6.43 13.30 15.29
CA GLY A 376 -6.54 13.43 13.83
C GLY A 376 -6.54 12.08 13.10
N PHE A 377 -7.09 11.03 13.73
CA PHE A 377 -7.22 9.68 13.17
C PHE A 377 -5.91 8.97 12.80
N ALA A 378 -4.78 9.44 13.33
CA ALA A 378 -3.49 8.77 13.25
C ALA A 378 -2.66 9.05 14.53
N CYS A 379 -2.26 7.98 15.21
CA CYS A 379 -1.41 8.04 16.41
C CYS A 379 -0.50 6.82 16.49
N GLY A 380 0.57 6.92 17.27
CA GLY A 380 1.42 5.79 17.61
C GLY A 380 0.96 5.14 18.90
N ALA A 381 1.14 3.84 19.02
CA ALA A 381 0.78 3.06 20.19
C ALA A 381 1.97 2.22 20.69
N ALA A 382 2.08 2.12 22.01
CA ALA A 382 2.90 1.12 22.68
C ALA A 382 2.03 0.38 23.70
N GLY A 383 2.00 -0.95 23.60
CA GLY A 383 1.29 -1.85 24.49
C GLY A 383 2.11 -2.22 25.72
N SER A 384 1.41 -2.76 26.73
CA SER A 384 2.03 -3.25 27.95
C SER A 384 3.09 -4.33 27.61
N PRO A 385 4.33 -4.19 28.11
CA PRO A 385 5.44 -5.04 27.70
C PRO A 385 5.22 -6.50 28.10
N LEU A 386 5.69 -7.41 27.25
CA LEU A 386 5.78 -8.84 27.53
C LEU A 386 7.15 -9.17 28.11
N SER A 387 7.21 -10.18 28.98
CA SER A 387 8.47 -10.88 29.26
C SER A 387 8.89 -11.69 28.03
N GLY A 388 10.17 -12.06 27.92
CA GLY A 388 10.63 -12.89 26.80
C GLY A 388 9.96 -14.26 26.75
N THR A 389 9.68 -14.88 27.89
CA THR A 389 8.93 -16.15 27.98
C THR A 389 7.49 -15.98 27.54
N ASN A 390 6.81 -14.91 27.96
CA ASN A 390 5.47 -14.60 27.46
C ASN A 390 5.47 -14.40 25.95
N MET A 391 6.48 -13.72 25.38
CA MET A 391 6.61 -13.58 23.94
C MET A 391 6.79 -14.93 23.23
N GLN A 392 7.55 -15.87 23.82
CA GLN A 392 7.67 -17.23 23.28
C GLN A 392 6.36 -18.02 23.35
N ASP A 393 5.57 -17.82 24.41
CA ASP A 393 4.33 -18.57 24.65
C ASP A 393 3.15 -18.07 23.80
N VAL A 394 2.99 -16.75 23.68
CA VAL A 394 1.83 -16.14 23.00
C VAL A 394 2.17 -15.48 21.66
N GLY A 395 3.44 -15.23 21.37
CA GLY A 395 3.87 -14.59 20.13
C GLY A 395 3.72 -15.51 18.92
N ILE A 396 3.70 -14.89 17.74
CA ILE A 396 3.78 -15.59 16.45
C ILE A 396 5.22 -15.42 15.96
N PRO A 397 6.06 -16.47 16.01
CA PRO A 397 7.48 -16.36 15.69
C PRO A 397 7.72 -16.27 14.18
N ASN A 398 8.90 -15.77 13.81
CA ASN A 398 9.43 -15.75 12.45
C ASN A 398 8.61 -14.91 11.45
N SER A 399 7.86 -13.92 11.92
CA SER A 399 7.01 -13.10 11.05
C SER A 399 7.83 -12.15 10.16
N PHE A 400 8.96 -11.60 10.64
CA PHE A 400 9.88 -10.82 9.81
C PHE A 400 10.63 -11.71 8.82
N SER A 401 11.04 -12.90 9.25
CA SER A 401 11.62 -13.91 8.36
C SER A 401 10.66 -14.30 7.24
N LEU A 402 9.38 -14.53 7.54
CA LEU A 402 8.35 -14.81 6.54
C LEU A 402 8.17 -13.63 5.57
N ALA A 403 8.07 -12.40 6.07
CA ALA A 403 7.97 -11.21 5.23
C ALA A 403 9.17 -11.12 4.27
N TRP A 404 10.38 -11.26 4.78
CA TRP A 404 11.60 -11.26 3.96
C TRP A 404 11.60 -12.33 2.88
N ARG A 405 11.18 -13.55 3.21
CA ARG A 405 11.12 -14.68 2.26
C ARG A 405 10.14 -14.42 1.12
N LEU A 406 8.90 -14.06 1.47
CA LEU A 406 7.86 -13.78 0.49
C LEU A 406 8.22 -12.58 -0.39
N GLY A 407 8.78 -11.52 0.19
CA GLY A 407 9.23 -10.37 -0.58
C GLY A 407 10.42 -10.66 -1.48
N ARG A 408 11.34 -11.54 -1.06
CA ARG A 408 12.45 -12.00 -1.90
C ARG A 408 11.93 -12.76 -3.13
N VAL A 409 10.90 -13.60 -2.97
CA VAL A 409 10.25 -14.32 -4.10
C VAL A 409 9.72 -13.32 -5.14
N VAL A 410 8.98 -12.30 -4.70
CA VAL A 410 8.44 -11.28 -5.61
C VAL A 410 9.56 -10.49 -6.28
N ALA A 411 10.56 -10.05 -5.51
CA ALA A 411 11.69 -9.29 -6.06
C ALA A 411 12.50 -10.08 -7.11
N LYS A 412 12.67 -11.40 -6.90
CA LYS A 412 13.27 -12.29 -7.90
C LYS A 412 12.43 -12.36 -9.17
N ALA A 413 11.13 -12.57 -9.03
CA ALA A 413 10.22 -12.66 -10.17
C ALA A 413 10.18 -11.36 -11.00
N GLN A 414 10.20 -10.20 -10.34
CA GLN A 414 10.29 -8.88 -10.99
C GLN A 414 11.59 -8.75 -11.79
N ARG A 415 12.74 -9.10 -11.20
CA ARG A 415 14.04 -8.99 -11.85
C ARG A 415 14.21 -9.97 -13.02
N ALA A 416 13.65 -11.17 -12.91
CA ALA A 416 13.70 -12.18 -13.96
C ALA A 416 12.62 -12.01 -15.04
N ALA A 417 11.75 -11.00 -14.92
CA ALA A 417 10.56 -10.82 -15.76
C ALA A 417 9.67 -12.08 -15.82
N SER A 418 9.57 -12.80 -14.70
CA SER A 418 8.86 -14.09 -14.57
C SER A 418 7.63 -13.98 -13.66
N ILE A 419 6.91 -12.86 -13.73
CA ILE A 419 5.73 -12.58 -12.89
C ILE A 419 4.64 -13.67 -13.04
N ALA A 420 4.53 -14.29 -14.22
CA ALA A 420 3.56 -15.36 -14.46
C ALA A 420 3.69 -16.56 -13.51
N THR A 421 4.87 -16.81 -12.91
CA THR A 421 5.09 -17.93 -11.97
C THR A 421 5.20 -17.49 -10.52
N VAL A 422 4.99 -16.20 -10.21
CA VAL A 422 5.19 -15.65 -8.86
C VAL A 422 4.26 -16.30 -7.84
N THR A 423 3.04 -16.67 -8.25
CA THR A 423 2.04 -17.28 -7.37
C THR A 423 2.46 -18.68 -6.92
N ASP A 424 3.03 -19.47 -7.82
CA ASP A 424 3.49 -20.83 -7.51
C ASP A 424 4.72 -20.79 -6.60
N ALA A 425 5.63 -19.84 -6.86
CA ALA A 425 6.80 -19.61 -6.01
C ALA A 425 6.40 -19.11 -4.60
N LEU A 426 5.41 -18.23 -4.50
CA LEU A 426 4.85 -17.80 -3.20
C LEU A 426 4.20 -18.97 -2.47
N ILE A 427 3.46 -19.84 -3.16
CA ILE A 427 2.86 -21.03 -2.56
C ILE A 427 3.94 -21.94 -1.98
N GLU A 428 5.01 -22.21 -2.74
CA GLU A 428 6.11 -23.05 -2.27
C GLU A 428 6.80 -22.44 -1.04
N GLU A 429 7.16 -21.15 -1.09
CA GLU A 429 7.81 -20.45 0.03
C GLU A 429 6.92 -20.36 1.28
N SER A 430 5.60 -20.32 1.11
CA SER A 430 4.62 -20.36 2.20
C SER A 430 4.46 -21.73 2.87
N GLY A 431 5.15 -22.78 2.41
CA GLY A 431 5.01 -24.16 2.91
C GLY A 431 4.25 -25.10 1.96
N GLY A 432 4.13 -24.72 0.69
CA GLY A 432 3.50 -25.50 -0.37
C GLY A 432 1.97 -25.38 -0.44
N SER A 433 1.37 -26.21 -1.30
CA SER A 433 -0.06 -26.15 -1.66
C SER A 433 -1.04 -26.43 -0.52
N LYS A 434 -0.55 -26.97 0.60
CA LYS A 434 -1.31 -27.12 1.84
C LYS A 434 -1.38 -25.83 2.64
N SER A 435 -0.37 -24.98 2.57
CA SER A 435 -0.27 -23.75 3.36
C SER A 435 -0.79 -22.54 2.61
N ALA A 436 -0.67 -22.49 1.29
CA ALA A 436 -1.19 -21.40 0.49
C ALA A 436 -1.79 -21.88 -0.84
N ARG A 437 -2.74 -21.12 -1.38
CA ARG A 437 -3.40 -21.41 -2.67
C ARG A 437 -3.77 -20.13 -3.41
N ARG A 438 -3.65 -20.18 -4.74
CA ARG A 438 -4.33 -19.27 -5.65
C ARG A 438 -5.77 -19.75 -5.83
N ILE A 439 -6.76 -18.89 -5.53
CA ILE A 439 -8.17 -19.28 -5.59
C ILE A 439 -8.98 -18.56 -6.68
N PHE A 440 -8.48 -17.42 -7.18
CA PHE A 440 -9.12 -16.71 -8.28
C PHE A 440 -8.14 -15.78 -8.98
N GLN A 441 -8.38 -15.48 -10.25
CA GLN A 441 -7.66 -14.46 -11.01
C GLN A 441 -8.65 -13.76 -11.94
N GLY A 442 -8.58 -12.44 -11.98
CA GLY A 442 -9.63 -11.64 -12.58
C GLY A 442 -9.27 -10.17 -12.71
N LYS A 443 -10.26 -9.38 -13.13
CA LYS A 443 -10.19 -7.92 -13.22
C LYS A 443 -11.16 -7.32 -12.21
N ILE A 444 -10.74 -6.28 -11.49
CA ILE A 444 -11.63 -5.55 -10.60
C ILE A 444 -12.71 -4.83 -11.44
N ARG A 445 -13.97 -5.23 -11.23
CA ARG A 445 -15.15 -4.69 -11.91
C ARG A 445 -15.85 -3.60 -11.10
N GLY A 446 -15.68 -3.60 -9.79
CA GLY A 446 -16.30 -2.61 -8.92
C GLY A 446 -15.69 -2.62 -7.53
N VAL A 447 -15.63 -1.44 -6.93
CA VAL A 447 -15.21 -1.22 -5.55
C VAL A 447 -16.29 -0.38 -4.90
N ALA A 448 -16.91 -0.89 -3.85
CA ALA A 448 -17.86 -0.15 -3.03
C ALA A 448 -17.23 0.04 -1.64
N SER A 449 -16.90 1.27 -1.27
CA SER A 449 -16.26 1.57 0.02
C SER A 449 -16.93 2.74 0.72
N LYS A 450 -17.03 2.67 2.05
CA LYS A 450 -17.37 3.79 2.92
C LYS A 450 -16.44 3.81 4.14
N ILE A 451 -16.06 4.99 4.59
CA ILE A 451 -15.36 5.17 5.87
C ILE A 451 -16.43 5.28 6.97
N THR A 452 -16.29 4.47 8.03
CA THR A 452 -17.22 4.48 9.16
C THR A 452 -16.86 5.56 10.18
N ALA A 453 -17.78 5.88 11.09
CA ALA A 453 -17.52 6.82 12.20
C ALA A 453 -16.39 6.35 13.15
N THR A 454 -16.01 5.07 13.11
CA THR A 454 -14.87 4.51 13.87
C THR A 454 -13.58 4.45 13.05
N ALA A 455 -13.52 5.15 11.92
CA ALA A 455 -12.38 5.22 10.99
C ALA A 455 -11.94 3.88 10.38
N HIS A 456 -12.89 2.95 10.22
CA HIS A 456 -12.67 1.73 9.42
C HIS A 456 -13.15 1.95 7.98
N SER A 457 -12.38 1.49 7.02
CA SER A 457 -12.78 1.37 5.61
C SER A 457 -13.60 0.09 5.45
N LEU A 458 -14.93 0.20 5.35
CA LEU A 458 -15.84 -0.92 5.15
C LEU A 458 -16.30 -0.95 3.69
N GLY A 459 -16.19 -2.11 3.04
CA GLY A 459 -16.58 -2.22 1.66
C GLY A 459 -16.49 -3.63 1.10
N GLU A 460 -16.62 -3.72 -0.21
CA GLU A 460 -16.38 -4.93 -0.97
C GLU A 460 -15.75 -4.60 -2.33
N VAL A 461 -14.91 -5.51 -2.81
CA VAL A 461 -14.38 -5.49 -4.17
C VAL A 461 -14.92 -6.68 -4.95
N THR A 462 -15.42 -6.42 -6.15
CA THR A 462 -15.93 -7.43 -7.07
C THR A 462 -14.92 -7.64 -8.19
N ILE A 463 -14.48 -8.87 -8.36
CA ILE A 463 -13.46 -9.28 -9.33
C ILE A 463 -14.11 -10.23 -10.33
N GLU A 464 -14.21 -9.82 -11.58
CA GLU A 464 -14.73 -10.64 -12.67
C GLU A 464 -13.62 -11.50 -13.27
N ARG A 465 -13.95 -12.72 -13.68
CA ARG A 465 -13.00 -13.62 -14.33
C ARG A 465 -12.49 -12.96 -15.63
N LEU A 466 -11.19 -13.08 -15.89
CA LEU A 466 -10.63 -12.72 -17.19
C LEU A 466 -11.28 -13.55 -18.31
N SER A 467 -11.55 -12.93 -19.44
CA SER A 467 -11.97 -13.69 -20.62
C SER A 467 -10.83 -14.57 -21.15
N ASP A 468 -11.14 -15.64 -21.89
CA ASP A 468 -10.14 -16.56 -22.45
C ASP A 468 -9.06 -15.84 -23.30
N ASP A 469 -9.39 -14.68 -23.87
CA ASP A 469 -8.48 -13.85 -24.67
C ASP A 469 -7.61 -12.89 -23.83
N GLU A 470 -7.90 -12.72 -22.54
CA GLU A 470 -7.17 -11.86 -21.60
C GLU A 470 -6.29 -12.63 -20.62
N MET A 471 -6.39 -13.96 -20.64
CA MET A 471 -5.57 -14.89 -19.88
C MET A 471 -4.24 -15.05 -20.61
N GLU A 472 -3.13 -14.81 -19.91
CA GLU A 472 -1.80 -14.90 -20.50
C GLU A 472 -1.27 -16.35 -20.47
N THR A 473 -1.84 -17.22 -19.61
CA THR A 473 -1.45 -18.65 -19.52
C THR A 473 -2.65 -19.60 -19.27
N ASP A 474 -2.56 -20.85 -19.73
CA ASP A 474 -3.56 -21.90 -19.43
C ASP A 474 -3.63 -22.23 -17.92
N ALA A 475 -2.60 -21.87 -17.15
CA ALA A 475 -2.59 -21.98 -15.69
C ALA A 475 -3.64 -21.08 -15.03
N ASP A 476 -4.15 -20.05 -15.72
CA ASP A 476 -5.15 -19.12 -15.18
C ASP A 476 -6.57 -19.72 -15.11
N LYS A 477 -6.79 -20.93 -15.64
CA LYS A 477 -8.08 -21.64 -15.61
C LYS A 477 -8.34 -22.26 -14.23
N VAL A 478 -8.74 -21.44 -13.26
CA VAL A 478 -9.45 -21.97 -12.08
C VAL A 478 -10.89 -22.24 -12.50
N GLU A 479 -11.26 -23.51 -12.69
CA GLU A 479 -12.59 -23.88 -13.18
C GLU A 479 -13.67 -23.69 -12.10
N ALA A 480 -14.69 -22.86 -12.41
CA ALA A 480 -16.12 -22.92 -11.99
C ALA A 480 -16.78 -21.53 -11.80
N TRP A 481 -16.01 -20.48 -11.51
CA TRP A 481 -16.55 -19.20 -11.04
C TRP A 481 -16.47 -18.09 -12.09
N SER A 482 -17.54 -17.31 -12.21
CA SER A 482 -17.61 -16.14 -13.10
C SER A 482 -17.11 -14.86 -12.43
N GLU A 483 -17.29 -14.73 -11.12
CA GLU A 483 -16.80 -13.61 -10.32
C GLU A 483 -16.53 -14.04 -8.88
N VAL A 484 -15.73 -13.26 -8.15
CA VAL A 484 -15.63 -13.31 -6.70
C VAL A 484 -15.88 -11.93 -6.10
N VAL A 485 -16.48 -11.92 -4.91
CA VAL A 485 -16.67 -10.74 -4.07
C VAL A 485 -15.84 -10.90 -2.81
N VAL A 486 -15.04 -9.87 -2.51
CA VAL A 486 -14.16 -9.83 -1.34
C VAL A 486 -14.62 -8.69 -0.43
N PRO A 487 -15.42 -8.95 0.61
CA PRO A 487 -15.73 -7.96 1.62
C PRO A 487 -14.49 -7.64 2.47
N PHE A 488 -14.35 -6.38 2.87
CA PHE A 488 -13.23 -5.91 3.67
C PHE A 488 -13.66 -4.92 4.77
N MET A 489 -12.92 -4.92 5.87
CA MET A 489 -12.96 -3.90 6.93
C MET A 489 -11.52 -3.56 7.30
N ASN A 490 -10.93 -2.57 6.63
CA ASN A 490 -9.48 -2.33 6.49
C ASN A 490 -8.72 -3.51 5.85
N GLU A 491 -8.97 -4.74 6.28
CA GLU A 491 -8.42 -5.99 5.75
C GLU A 491 -9.51 -6.81 5.03
N ASN A 492 -9.09 -7.65 4.09
CA ASN A 492 -9.96 -8.62 3.39
C ASN A 492 -10.47 -9.69 4.36
N LEU A 493 -11.79 -9.90 4.38
CA LEU A 493 -12.46 -10.74 5.38
C LEU A 493 -12.91 -12.10 4.84
N ALA A 494 -13.31 -12.17 3.58
CA ALA A 494 -13.80 -13.39 2.95
C ALA A 494 -13.63 -13.36 1.43
N VAL A 495 -13.77 -14.52 0.78
CA VAL A 495 -13.86 -14.63 -0.67
C VAL A 495 -15.09 -15.43 -1.03
N ILE A 496 -16.07 -14.75 -1.63
CA ILE A 496 -17.38 -15.30 -1.99
C ILE A 496 -17.40 -15.45 -3.51
N ALA A 497 -17.34 -16.68 -4.01
CA ALA A 497 -17.40 -16.96 -5.42
C ALA A 497 -18.83 -17.11 -5.92
N LYS A 498 -19.10 -16.61 -7.13
CA LYS A 498 -20.36 -16.81 -7.83
C LYS A 498 -20.13 -17.57 -9.13
N ASN A 499 -20.96 -18.58 -9.36
CA ASN A 499 -20.96 -19.29 -10.62
C ASN A 499 -21.83 -18.57 -11.67
N SER A 500 -21.88 -19.10 -12.89
CA SER A 500 -22.67 -18.53 -13.99
C SER A 500 -24.18 -18.48 -13.75
N LYS A 501 -24.70 -19.19 -12.73
CA LYS A 501 -26.11 -19.16 -12.30
C LYS A 501 -26.38 -18.17 -11.17
N GLY A 502 -25.33 -17.51 -10.66
CA GLY A 502 -25.40 -16.60 -9.51
C GLY A 502 -25.45 -17.30 -8.15
N GLU A 503 -25.16 -18.61 -8.09
CA GLU A 503 -25.07 -19.33 -6.82
C GLU A 503 -23.75 -19.00 -6.13
N GLU A 504 -23.82 -18.68 -4.83
CA GLU A 504 -22.66 -18.28 -4.02
C GLU A 504 -21.99 -19.46 -3.33
N THR A 505 -20.66 -19.44 -3.25
CA THR A 505 -19.85 -20.40 -2.49
C THR A 505 -18.72 -19.67 -1.79
N ILE A 506 -18.53 -19.97 -0.51
CA ILE A 506 -17.46 -19.37 0.29
C ILE A 506 -16.17 -20.14 0.04
N LEU A 507 -15.18 -19.46 -0.56
CA LEU A 507 -13.87 -20.05 -0.86
C LEU A 507 -12.89 -19.89 0.30
N ALA A 508 -13.00 -18.78 1.04
CA ALA A 508 -12.16 -18.49 2.19
C ALA A 508 -12.81 -17.46 3.11
N THR A 509 -12.43 -17.48 4.38
CA THR A 509 -12.82 -16.49 5.39
C THR A 509 -11.70 -16.32 6.40
N VAL A 510 -11.65 -15.17 7.06
CA VAL A 510 -10.83 -14.97 8.27
C VAL A 510 -11.03 -16.12 9.28
N PRO A 511 -9.97 -16.58 9.96
CA PRO A 511 -8.63 -15.98 10.03
C PRO A 511 -7.66 -16.26 8.87
N ASP A 512 -8.03 -16.99 7.81
CA ASP A 512 -7.15 -17.19 6.65
C ASP A 512 -6.65 -15.85 6.09
N LEU A 513 -5.35 -15.76 5.79
CA LEU A 513 -4.78 -14.56 5.18
C LEU A 513 -5.29 -14.49 3.75
N ILE A 514 -5.94 -13.37 3.40
CA ILE A 514 -6.52 -13.12 2.07
C ILE A 514 -5.85 -11.86 1.51
N PHE A 515 -5.08 -12.01 0.44
CA PHE A 515 -4.39 -10.89 -0.20
C PHE A 515 -4.54 -10.95 -1.72
N LEU A 516 -4.55 -9.77 -2.34
CA LEU A 516 -4.69 -9.59 -3.77
C LEU A 516 -3.34 -9.12 -4.32
N LEU A 517 -2.90 -9.76 -5.41
CA LEU A 517 -1.67 -9.41 -6.12
C LEU A 517 -2.00 -8.69 -7.42
N ASP A 518 -1.27 -7.64 -7.76
CA ASP A 518 -1.26 -7.12 -9.13
C ASP A 518 -0.59 -8.14 -10.06
N THR A 519 -1.32 -8.58 -11.09
CA THR A 519 -0.78 -9.56 -12.06
C THR A 519 0.42 -9.07 -12.88
N SER A 520 0.65 -7.76 -12.93
CA SER A 520 1.75 -7.16 -13.69
C SER A 520 3.04 -6.99 -12.89
N THR A 521 2.94 -6.84 -11.56
CA THR A 521 4.11 -6.59 -10.69
C THR A 521 4.35 -7.72 -9.68
N GLY A 522 3.35 -8.56 -9.41
CA GLY A 522 3.36 -9.56 -8.34
C GLY A 522 3.26 -8.97 -6.92
N GLU A 523 3.13 -7.65 -6.78
CA GLU A 523 3.02 -6.99 -5.47
C GLU A 523 1.58 -7.01 -4.94
N ALA A 524 1.46 -6.93 -3.61
CA ALA A 524 0.16 -6.83 -2.95
C ALA A 524 -0.52 -5.50 -3.27
N ILE A 525 -1.85 -5.50 -3.33
CA ILE A 525 -2.67 -4.29 -3.44
C ILE A 525 -3.47 -4.13 -2.15
N GLY A 526 -3.39 -2.96 -1.53
CA GLY A 526 -4.17 -2.62 -0.34
C GLY A 526 -5.61 -2.21 -0.67
N THR A 527 -6.51 -2.29 0.30
CA THR A 527 -7.92 -1.89 0.13
C THR A 527 -8.09 -0.44 -0.30
N GLN A 528 -7.15 0.44 0.06
CA GLN A 528 -7.10 1.85 -0.36
C GLN A 528 -6.64 2.05 -1.82
N GLU A 529 -6.09 1.02 -2.46
CA GLU A 529 -5.59 1.06 -3.83
C GLU A 529 -6.49 0.31 -4.82
N TYR A 530 -7.54 -0.37 -4.35
CA TYR A 530 -8.50 -1.05 -5.22
C TYR A 530 -9.15 -0.05 -6.18
N ARG A 531 -8.99 -0.31 -7.48
CA ARG A 531 -9.52 0.51 -8.57
C ARG A 531 -10.07 -0.37 -9.68
N TYR A 532 -11.09 0.13 -10.37
CA TYR A 532 -11.62 -0.51 -11.57
C TYR A 532 -10.50 -0.80 -12.58
N GLY A 533 -10.56 -1.96 -13.23
CA GLY A 533 -9.66 -2.32 -14.32
C GLY A 533 -8.35 -2.99 -13.89
N LEU A 534 -7.98 -2.94 -12.61
CA LEU A 534 -6.80 -3.65 -12.11
C LEU A 534 -6.99 -5.16 -12.29
N LYS A 535 -5.99 -5.81 -12.91
CA LYS A 535 -5.94 -7.27 -13.01
C LYS A 535 -5.26 -7.83 -11.77
N VAL A 536 -5.95 -8.71 -11.07
CA VAL A 536 -5.53 -9.20 -9.77
C VAL A 536 -5.62 -10.70 -9.65
N THR A 537 -4.74 -11.26 -8.82
CA THR A 537 -4.80 -12.65 -8.36
C THR A 537 -5.15 -12.68 -6.89
N VAL A 538 -6.16 -13.47 -6.52
CA VAL A 538 -6.59 -13.68 -5.14
C VAL A 538 -5.88 -14.91 -4.57
N MET A 539 -5.09 -14.67 -3.53
CA MET A 539 -4.33 -15.69 -2.81
C MET A 539 -4.89 -15.88 -1.40
N ILE A 540 -4.79 -17.10 -0.89
CA ILE A 540 -5.05 -17.43 0.50
C ILE A 540 -3.87 -18.15 1.13
N MET A 541 -3.62 -17.89 2.42
CA MET A 541 -2.57 -18.55 3.20
C MET A 541 -3.06 -18.89 4.61
N ALA A 542 -2.56 -20.01 5.14
CA ALA A 542 -2.90 -20.53 6.45
C ALA A 542 -2.53 -19.52 7.56
N PRO A 543 -3.42 -19.27 8.52
CA PRO A 543 -3.09 -18.45 9.68
C PRO A 543 -2.32 -19.25 10.72
N HIS A 544 -1.64 -18.55 11.63
CA HIS A 544 -1.03 -19.19 12.79
C HIS A 544 -2.09 -19.99 13.59
N PRO A 545 -1.77 -21.18 14.15
CA PRO A 545 -2.75 -22.06 14.80
C PRO A 545 -3.47 -21.44 16.01
N VAL A 546 -2.90 -20.39 16.60
CA VAL A 546 -3.55 -19.60 17.65
C VAL A 546 -4.93 -19.08 17.20
N TRP A 547 -5.05 -18.69 15.93
CA TRP A 547 -6.28 -18.15 15.36
C TRP A 547 -7.31 -19.22 15.00
N THR A 548 -6.86 -20.44 14.71
CA THR A 548 -7.75 -21.59 14.45
C THR A 548 -8.16 -22.31 15.73
N SER A 549 -7.63 -21.91 16.89
CA SER A 549 -8.11 -22.38 18.18
C SER A 549 -9.56 -21.93 18.41
N LYS A 550 -10.28 -22.62 19.29
CA LYS A 550 -11.67 -22.25 19.63
C LYS A 550 -11.77 -20.78 20.05
N ARG A 551 -10.85 -20.31 20.90
CA ARG A 551 -10.83 -18.93 21.39
C ARG A 551 -10.38 -17.94 20.32
N GLY A 552 -9.41 -18.33 19.47
CA GLY A 552 -9.02 -17.54 18.30
C GLY A 552 -10.20 -17.26 17.38
N LEU A 553 -10.96 -18.30 17.02
CA LEU A 553 -12.16 -18.17 16.17
C LEU A 553 -13.29 -17.34 16.79
N GLU A 554 -13.40 -17.30 18.12
CA GLU A 554 -14.33 -16.39 18.81
C GLU A 554 -13.92 -14.92 18.64
N ILE A 555 -12.62 -14.63 18.57
CA ILE A 555 -12.06 -13.27 18.51
C ILE A 555 -11.92 -12.77 17.06
N THR A 556 -11.44 -13.62 16.14
CA THR A 556 -11.09 -13.23 14.76
C THR A 556 -11.79 -14.05 13.68
N GLY A 557 -12.63 -15.01 14.06
CA GLY A 557 -13.41 -15.78 13.09
C GLY A 557 -14.53 -14.97 12.43
N PRO A 558 -15.23 -15.54 11.44
CA PRO A 558 -16.19 -14.80 10.62
C PRO A 558 -17.31 -14.13 11.43
N LYS A 559 -17.78 -14.79 12.50
CA LYS A 559 -18.82 -14.28 13.41
C LYS A 559 -18.40 -13.00 14.14
N ALA A 560 -17.11 -12.84 14.45
CA ALA A 560 -16.59 -11.62 15.10
C ALA A 560 -16.73 -10.38 14.21
N PHE A 561 -16.70 -10.59 12.89
CA PHE A 561 -16.92 -9.55 11.87
C PHE A 561 -18.38 -9.44 11.41
N GLY A 562 -19.31 -10.16 12.04
CA GLY A 562 -20.71 -10.18 11.66
C GLY A 562 -20.99 -10.91 10.34
N LEU A 563 -20.06 -11.74 9.88
CA LEU A 563 -20.26 -12.56 8.67
C LEU A 563 -21.13 -13.79 8.99
N PRO A 564 -22.11 -14.13 8.15
CA PRO A 564 -23.04 -15.24 8.39
C PRO A 564 -22.44 -16.62 8.03
N TYR A 565 -21.12 -16.77 8.13
CA TYR A 565 -20.39 -17.96 7.68
C TYR A 565 -19.72 -18.69 8.85
N GLU A 566 -19.46 -19.98 8.67
CA GLU A 566 -18.60 -20.74 9.57
C GLU A 566 -17.21 -20.87 8.96
N TYR A 567 -16.19 -20.84 9.81
CA TYR A 567 -14.82 -21.05 9.38
C TYR A 567 -14.62 -22.51 9.00
N ASN A 568 -14.27 -22.76 7.74
CA ASN A 568 -14.00 -24.09 7.20
C ASN A 568 -12.84 -24.02 6.20
N SER A 569 -11.61 -23.99 6.72
CA SER A 569 -10.40 -23.99 5.91
C SER A 569 -9.72 -25.36 5.95
N SER A 570 -9.19 -25.77 4.79
CA SER A 570 -8.34 -26.96 4.67
C SER A 570 -6.85 -26.60 4.63
N LEU A 571 -6.50 -25.35 4.90
CA LEU A 571 -5.11 -24.90 4.93
C LEU A 571 -4.41 -25.38 6.21
N GLU A 572 -3.13 -25.72 6.09
CA GLU A 572 -2.28 -26.16 7.20
C GLU A 572 -1.15 -25.14 7.40
N TYR A 573 -0.97 -24.65 8.64
CA TYR A 573 0.12 -23.73 8.97
C TYR A 573 1.48 -24.43 8.90
N THR A 574 2.42 -23.82 8.19
CA THR A 574 3.83 -24.21 8.18
C THR A 574 4.62 -23.12 8.91
N LYS A 575 5.42 -23.52 9.92
CA LYS A 575 6.29 -22.56 10.64
C LYS A 575 7.31 -22.00 9.63
N PRO A 576 7.41 -20.67 9.43
CA PRO A 576 8.41 -20.09 8.54
C PRO A 576 9.82 -20.42 9.02
N GLU A 577 10.72 -20.73 8.10
CA GLU A 577 12.13 -20.89 8.42
C GLU A 577 12.73 -19.55 8.88
N SER A 578 13.50 -19.55 9.96
CA SER A 578 14.14 -18.33 10.45
C SER A 578 15.30 -17.94 9.53
N VAL A 579 15.32 -16.68 9.07
CA VAL A 579 16.47 -16.09 8.38
C VAL A 579 17.71 -16.16 9.26
N ILE A 580 17.55 -15.96 10.58
CA ILE A 580 18.68 -16.03 11.51
C ILE A 580 19.23 -17.46 11.53
N ASP A 581 18.39 -18.48 11.66
CA ASP A 581 18.85 -19.88 11.71
C ASP A 581 19.49 -20.36 10.40
N GLU A 582 18.94 -19.94 9.24
CA GLU A 582 19.48 -20.33 7.93
C GLU A 582 20.84 -19.67 7.64
N PHE A 583 21.04 -18.41 8.06
CA PHE A 583 22.20 -17.62 7.66
C PHE A 583 23.23 -17.40 8.78
N LYS A 584 22.98 -17.89 10.01
CA LYS A 584 23.96 -17.82 11.11
C LYS A 584 25.29 -18.47 10.70
N PRO A 585 26.45 -17.86 11.05
CA PRO A 585 27.74 -18.49 10.83
C PRO A 585 27.80 -19.84 11.57
N THR A 586 28.10 -20.92 10.85
CA THR A 586 28.41 -22.20 11.50
C THR A 586 29.73 -22.06 12.25
N GLU A 587 29.76 -22.46 13.52
CA GLU A 587 30.99 -22.51 14.30
C GLU A 587 32.02 -23.40 13.56
N GLY A 588 33.04 -22.80 12.94
CA GLY A 588 34.15 -23.54 12.32
C GLY A 588 34.73 -23.06 10.99
N CYS A 589 34.20 -22.02 10.34
CA CYS A 589 34.83 -21.45 9.13
C CYS A 589 35.29 -20.01 9.38
N HIS A 590 36.52 -19.87 9.88
CA HIS A 590 37.32 -18.65 9.79
C HIS A 590 38.33 -18.76 8.66
#